data_AF-I5C5S1-F1
#
_entry.id   AF-I5C5S1-F1
#
_cell.length_a   1.000
_cell.length_b   1.000
_cell.length_c   1.000
_cell.angle_alpha   90.00
_cell.angle_beta   90.00
_cell.angle_gamma   90.00
#
_symmetry.space_group_name_H-M   'P 1'
#
loop_
_entity.id
_entity.type
_entity.pdbx_description
1 polymer ?
#
loop_
_entity_poly.entity_id
_entity_poly.type
_entity_poly.pdbx_seq_one_letter_code
_entity_poly.pdbx_strand_id
1 'polypeptide(L)'
;MDATPTLETRMSDDFGTVLTDQAGRTLYFFAPDINGENNCSGGCANNWPIFFAEEINLDGMGDEALIGSIETENGMQTTYNGWPLYYFAGDEMMPNTFNGDGVGDNWFVAKPDYTLMVAVGQLVGADGNNYVEEDGMIVAGDGNSRFFVDFASGRTLYRFINDEPNTSNFGGNPEIWPLFTNEVVWAPSTVSTEDFMEITAGQISFRGNPLYKFGQDQMRGDTRGVSVPNPGVWPTVNEGTPVLE
;
A
#
# COMPACT_ATOMS: atom_id res chain seq x y z
N MET A 1 3.97 -29.45 -22.12
CA MET A 1 4.73 -29.07 -20.92
C MET A 1 4.17 -27.73 -20.55
N ASP A 2 3.51 -27.61 -19.41
CA ASP A 2 3.15 -26.28 -18.92
C ASP A 2 4.44 -25.48 -18.76
N ALA A 3 4.44 -24.24 -19.24
CA ALA A 3 5.59 -23.36 -19.13
C ALA A 3 5.91 -23.14 -17.65
N THR A 4 7.20 -23.09 -17.30
CA THR A 4 7.67 -22.74 -15.96
C THR A 4 6.98 -21.45 -15.51
N PRO A 5 6.37 -21.41 -14.31
CA PRO A 5 5.82 -20.17 -13.77
C PRO A 5 6.93 -19.13 -13.61
N THR A 6 6.82 -18.01 -14.32
CA THR A 6 7.81 -16.94 -14.30
C THR A 6 7.14 -15.64 -13.89
N LEU A 7 7.74 -14.89 -12.98
CA LEU A 7 7.30 -13.52 -12.70
C LEU A 7 7.91 -12.59 -13.75
N GLU A 8 7.06 -11.90 -14.50
CA GLU A 8 7.43 -10.97 -15.56
C GLU A 8 6.83 -9.58 -15.33
N THR A 9 7.26 -8.63 -16.16
CA THR A 9 6.62 -7.31 -16.26
C THR A 9 6.04 -7.11 -17.65
N ARG A 10 4.96 -6.36 -17.75
CA ARG A 10 4.36 -5.98 -19.02
C ARG A 10 3.89 -4.53 -19.03
N MET A 11 4.01 -3.88 -20.18
CA MET A 11 3.44 -2.55 -20.40
C MET A 11 1.94 -2.66 -20.70
N SER A 12 1.14 -1.89 -19.96
CA SER A 12 -0.30 -1.68 -20.14
C SER A 12 -0.58 -0.21 -20.45
N ASP A 13 -1.54 0.05 -21.33
CA ASP A 13 -1.98 1.41 -21.65
C ASP A 13 -2.70 2.07 -20.46
N ASP A 14 -3.42 1.28 -19.65
CA ASP A 14 -4.23 1.79 -18.54
C ASP A 14 -3.44 1.91 -17.23
N PHE A 15 -2.51 0.96 -17.00
CA PHE A 15 -1.82 0.82 -15.71
C PHE A 15 -0.34 1.15 -15.76
N GLY A 16 0.24 1.42 -16.93
CA GLY A 16 1.69 1.48 -17.05
C GLY A 16 2.28 0.08 -16.86
N THR A 17 3.41 -0.03 -16.15
CA THR A 17 4.10 -1.32 -15.98
C THR A 17 3.36 -2.15 -14.94
N VAL A 18 3.02 -3.39 -15.27
CA VAL A 18 2.32 -4.33 -14.39
C VAL A 18 3.13 -5.60 -14.22
N LEU A 19 2.99 -6.25 -13.07
CA LEU A 19 3.51 -7.59 -12.84
C LEU A 19 2.56 -8.64 -13.42
N THR A 20 3.10 -9.56 -14.20
CA THR A 20 2.36 -10.66 -14.80
C THR A 20 3.09 -11.97 -14.60
N ASP A 21 2.46 -13.06 -15.00
CA ASP A 21 3.19 -14.28 -15.26
C ASP A 21 3.68 -14.38 -16.72
N GLN A 22 4.33 -15.50 -17.07
CA GLN A 22 4.86 -15.80 -18.40
C GLN A 22 3.81 -15.87 -19.52
N ALA A 23 2.53 -16.03 -19.17
CA ALA A 23 1.43 -16.00 -20.13
C ALA A 23 0.85 -14.59 -20.30
N GLY A 24 1.34 -13.60 -19.52
CA GLY A 24 0.83 -12.24 -19.48
C GLY A 24 -0.44 -12.07 -18.64
N ARG A 25 -0.73 -13.02 -17.74
CA ARG A 25 -1.86 -12.93 -16.80
C ARG A 25 -1.50 -11.98 -15.66
N THR A 26 -2.40 -11.05 -15.36
CA THR A 26 -2.19 -9.99 -14.38
C THR A 26 -2.10 -10.55 -12.97
N LEU A 27 -1.19 -10.00 -12.17
CA LEU A 27 -1.09 -10.27 -10.73
C LEU A 27 -1.61 -9.08 -9.92
N TYR A 28 -2.02 -9.35 -8.69
CA TYR A 28 -2.67 -8.37 -7.82
C TYR A 28 -2.07 -8.36 -6.41
N PHE A 29 -2.10 -7.18 -5.79
CA PHE A 29 -1.85 -6.97 -4.36
C PHE A 29 -3.16 -6.89 -3.59
N PHE A 30 -3.11 -7.24 -2.31
CA PHE A 30 -4.23 -7.18 -1.39
C PHE A 30 -3.93 -6.22 -0.23
N ALA A 31 -4.77 -5.19 -0.02
CA ALA A 31 -4.55 -4.15 0.99
C ALA A 31 -4.42 -4.67 2.44
N PRO A 32 -5.15 -5.73 2.85
CA PRO A 32 -4.97 -6.36 4.16
C PRO A 32 -3.63 -7.07 4.38
N ASP A 33 -2.86 -7.37 3.33
CA ASP A 33 -1.57 -8.08 3.46
C ASP A 33 -0.40 -7.13 3.78
N ILE A 34 -0.69 -6.02 4.44
CA ILE A 34 0.32 -5.00 4.76
C ILE A 34 1.42 -5.54 5.67
N ASN A 35 1.16 -6.53 6.52
CA ASN A 35 2.20 -7.16 7.34
C ASN A 35 3.07 -8.17 6.57
N GLY A 36 2.80 -8.39 5.28
CA GLY A 36 3.48 -9.36 4.42
C GLY A 36 3.00 -10.80 4.60
N GLU A 37 1.88 -11.01 5.27
CA GLU A 37 1.22 -12.31 5.42
C GLU A 37 0.08 -12.45 4.41
N ASN A 38 -0.29 -13.68 4.07
CA ASN A 38 -1.46 -13.97 3.26
C ASN A 38 -2.71 -13.97 4.15
N ASN A 39 -3.55 -12.94 4.03
CA ASN A 39 -4.84 -12.84 4.74
C ASN A 39 -6.02 -13.33 3.89
N CYS A 40 -5.78 -13.81 2.66
CA CYS A 40 -6.81 -14.30 1.75
C CYS A 40 -6.99 -15.82 1.87
N SER A 41 -7.73 -16.24 2.89
CA SER A 41 -8.03 -17.65 3.17
C SER A 41 -9.48 -18.05 2.85
N GLY A 42 -9.77 -19.35 2.89
CA GLY A 42 -11.12 -19.89 2.70
C GLY A 42 -11.76 -19.48 1.36
N GLY A 43 -12.94 -18.86 1.42
CA GLY A 43 -13.66 -18.41 0.22
C GLY A 43 -12.91 -17.35 -0.60
N CYS A 44 -12.01 -16.59 0.03
CA CYS A 44 -11.16 -15.61 -0.66
C CYS A 44 -10.22 -16.30 -1.65
N ALA A 45 -9.53 -17.35 -1.19
CA ALA A 45 -8.53 -18.11 -1.98
C ALA A 45 -9.11 -18.76 -3.25
N ASN A 46 -10.43 -19.01 -3.30
CA ASN A 46 -11.08 -19.52 -4.51
C ASN A 46 -11.16 -18.46 -5.62
N ASN A 47 -11.34 -17.19 -5.26
CA ASN A 47 -11.42 -16.08 -6.20
C ASN A 47 -10.05 -15.46 -6.47
N TRP A 48 -9.14 -15.58 -5.50
CA TRP A 48 -7.79 -15.01 -5.55
C TRP A 48 -6.74 -16.09 -5.28
N PRO A 49 -6.50 -16.99 -6.24
CA PRO A 49 -5.47 -18.01 -6.09
C PRO A 49 -4.09 -17.37 -5.91
N ILE A 50 -3.25 -17.96 -5.05
CA ILE A 50 -1.86 -17.50 -4.87
C ILE A 50 -1.07 -17.68 -6.17
N PHE A 51 -0.12 -16.78 -6.42
CA PHE A 51 0.88 -16.94 -7.46
C PHE A 51 2.22 -17.36 -6.87
N PHE A 52 2.90 -18.28 -7.56
CA PHE A 52 4.28 -18.67 -7.26
C PHE A 52 5.09 -18.71 -8.56
N ALA A 53 6.24 -18.06 -8.55
CA ALA A 53 7.21 -18.06 -9.62
C ALA A 53 8.41 -18.96 -9.26
N GLU A 54 8.80 -19.80 -10.21
CA GLU A 54 10.06 -20.55 -10.16
C GLU A 54 11.20 -19.77 -10.83
N GLU A 55 10.87 -18.93 -11.81
CA GLU A 55 11.81 -18.07 -12.54
C GLU A 55 11.38 -16.61 -12.47
N ILE A 56 12.34 -15.69 -12.62
CA ILE A 56 12.11 -14.24 -12.61
C ILE A 56 12.66 -13.67 -13.91
N ASN A 57 11.87 -12.85 -14.59
CA ASN A 57 12.31 -12.04 -15.73
C ASN A 57 11.57 -10.70 -15.77
N LEU A 58 12.04 -9.71 -15.02
CA LEU A 58 11.41 -8.39 -14.96
C LEU A 58 11.82 -7.46 -16.12
N ASP A 59 12.62 -7.92 -17.08
CA ASP A 59 13.12 -7.13 -18.24
C ASP A 59 13.67 -5.72 -17.87
N GLY A 60 14.20 -5.56 -16.66
CA GLY A 60 14.70 -4.28 -16.13
C GLY A 60 13.63 -3.26 -15.76
N MET A 61 12.33 -3.61 -15.81
CA MET A 61 11.19 -2.75 -15.47
C MET A 61 10.71 -2.93 -14.02
N GLY A 62 11.49 -3.63 -13.19
CA GLY A 62 11.29 -3.73 -11.75
C GLY A 62 12.56 -4.18 -11.04
N ASP A 63 12.58 -4.04 -9.71
CA ASP A 63 13.72 -4.46 -8.89
C ASP A 63 13.56 -5.91 -8.40
N GLU A 64 14.46 -6.79 -8.85
CA GLU A 64 14.49 -8.19 -8.41
C GLU A 64 14.81 -8.35 -6.91
N ALA A 65 15.48 -7.37 -6.30
CA ALA A 65 15.79 -7.40 -4.86
C ALA A 65 14.54 -7.26 -3.98
N LEU A 66 13.42 -6.81 -4.55
CA LEU A 66 12.14 -6.72 -3.86
C LEU A 66 11.36 -8.05 -3.90
N ILE A 67 11.81 -9.05 -4.65
CA ILE A 67 11.14 -10.33 -4.78
C ILE A 67 11.46 -11.20 -3.58
N GLY A 68 10.42 -11.80 -3.01
CA GLY A 68 10.51 -12.76 -1.92
C GLY A 68 9.50 -13.88 -2.10
N SER A 69 9.39 -14.73 -1.08
CA SER A 69 8.32 -15.71 -0.99
C SER A 69 7.96 -15.99 0.45
N ILE A 70 6.71 -16.40 0.66
CA ILE A 70 6.18 -16.84 1.95
C ILE A 70 5.57 -18.24 1.81
N GLU A 71 5.58 -19.00 2.90
CA GLU A 71 4.82 -20.25 2.99
C GLU A 71 3.40 -19.95 3.47
N THR A 72 2.41 -20.52 2.77
CA THR A 72 0.98 -20.38 3.10
C THR A 72 0.35 -21.75 3.26
N GLU A 73 -0.90 -21.81 3.73
CA GLU A 73 -1.67 -23.06 3.79
C GLU A 73 -1.85 -23.73 2.40
N ASN A 74 -1.78 -22.94 1.32
CA ASN A 74 -1.95 -23.41 -0.06
C ASN A 74 -0.62 -23.62 -0.82
N GLY A 75 0.52 -23.47 -0.14
CA GLY A 75 1.86 -23.62 -0.72
C GLY A 75 2.68 -22.33 -0.67
N MET A 76 3.82 -22.34 -1.36
CA MET A 76 4.66 -21.17 -1.50
C MET A 76 3.96 -20.11 -2.34
N GLN A 77 4.13 -18.85 -1.96
CA GLN A 77 3.59 -17.69 -2.68
C GLN A 77 4.69 -16.66 -2.89
N THR A 78 4.79 -16.12 -4.10
CA THR A 78 5.72 -15.04 -4.42
C THR A 78 5.22 -13.72 -3.84
N THR A 79 6.14 -12.93 -3.28
CA THR A 79 5.87 -11.57 -2.82
C THR A 79 6.67 -10.57 -3.66
N TYR A 80 6.12 -9.39 -3.91
CA TYR A 80 6.87 -8.26 -4.46
C TYR A 80 6.85 -7.10 -3.45
N ASN A 81 8.04 -6.61 -3.09
CA ASN A 81 8.24 -5.63 -2.05
C ASN A 81 7.55 -6.03 -0.73
N GLY A 82 7.53 -7.32 -0.42
CA GLY A 82 6.86 -7.87 0.76
C GLY A 82 5.33 -8.01 0.68
N TRP A 83 4.66 -7.61 -0.41
CA TRP A 83 3.24 -7.93 -0.61
C TRP A 83 3.06 -9.24 -1.37
N PRO A 84 2.21 -10.17 -0.90
CA PRO A 84 1.90 -11.40 -1.62
C PRO A 84 1.18 -11.13 -2.95
N LEU A 85 1.53 -11.92 -3.97
CA LEU A 85 0.98 -11.82 -5.33
C LEU A 85 -0.12 -12.85 -5.55
N TYR A 86 -1.21 -12.42 -6.16
CA TYR A 86 -2.38 -13.26 -6.44
C TYR A 86 -2.80 -13.17 -7.91
N TYR A 87 -3.39 -14.24 -8.41
CA TYR A 87 -4.25 -14.20 -9.58
C TYR A 87 -5.66 -13.75 -9.21
N PHE A 88 -6.47 -13.41 -10.22
CA PHE A 88 -7.90 -13.23 -10.07
C PHE A 88 -8.68 -14.22 -10.96
N ALA A 89 -9.57 -15.00 -10.36
CA ALA A 89 -10.38 -15.98 -11.08
C ALA A 89 -11.32 -15.31 -12.11
N GLY A 90 -11.78 -14.08 -11.84
CA GLY A 90 -12.64 -13.32 -12.75
C GLY A 90 -11.93 -12.75 -13.99
N ASP A 91 -10.59 -12.87 -14.08
CA ASP A 91 -9.86 -12.62 -15.33
C ASP A 91 -9.92 -13.83 -16.27
N GLU A 92 -10.45 -14.97 -15.82
CA GLU A 92 -10.57 -16.21 -16.59
C GLU A 92 -9.24 -16.69 -17.21
N MET A 93 -8.12 -16.38 -16.55
CA MET A 93 -6.76 -16.66 -17.03
C MET A 93 -6.42 -15.96 -18.36
N MET A 94 -7.12 -14.90 -18.74
CA MET A 94 -6.84 -14.13 -19.93
C MET A 94 -5.70 -13.13 -19.69
N PRO A 95 -4.75 -12.99 -20.64
CA PRO A 95 -3.71 -11.97 -20.52
C PRO A 95 -4.27 -10.56 -20.71
N ASN A 96 -3.55 -9.55 -20.17
CA ASN A 96 -3.96 -8.13 -20.25
C ASN A 96 -5.40 -7.86 -19.81
N THR A 97 -5.87 -8.60 -18.82
CA THR A 97 -7.19 -8.43 -18.22
C THR A 97 -6.99 -7.95 -16.79
N PHE A 98 -7.75 -6.93 -16.39
CA PHE A 98 -7.54 -6.19 -15.13
C PHE A 98 -8.82 -6.16 -14.28
N ASN A 99 -9.71 -7.14 -14.42
CA ASN A 99 -11.05 -7.09 -13.81
C ASN A 99 -11.01 -7.19 -12.28
N GLY A 100 -9.87 -7.61 -11.71
CA GLY A 100 -9.65 -7.67 -10.27
C GLY A 100 -9.37 -6.29 -9.64
N ASP A 101 -9.02 -5.30 -10.45
CA ASP A 101 -8.66 -3.98 -9.93
C ASP A 101 -9.85 -3.30 -9.25
N GLY A 102 -9.63 -2.77 -8.04
CA GLY A 102 -10.65 -2.10 -7.23
C GLY A 102 -11.70 -3.03 -6.62
N VAL A 103 -11.62 -4.35 -6.80
CA VAL A 103 -12.62 -5.27 -6.24
C VAL A 103 -12.67 -5.13 -4.71
N GLY A 104 -13.85 -4.82 -4.18
CA GLY A 104 -14.05 -4.61 -2.74
C GLY A 104 -13.16 -3.54 -2.13
N ASP A 105 -12.66 -2.61 -2.94
CA ASP A 105 -11.72 -1.54 -2.57
C ASP A 105 -10.43 -2.03 -1.90
N ASN A 106 -10.03 -3.29 -2.12
CA ASN A 106 -8.88 -3.90 -1.44
C ASN A 106 -7.88 -4.57 -2.40
N TRP A 107 -8.26 -4.79 -3.65
CA TRP A 107 -7.45 -5.49 -4.64
C TRP A 107 -6.97 -4.53 -5.71
N PHE A 108 -5.69 -4.57 -6.02
CA PHE A 108 -5.08 -3.63 -6.97
C PHE A 108 -4.11 -4.35 -7.88
N VAL A 109 -4.07 -3.94 -9.15
CA VAL A 109 -3.07 -4.46 -10.10
C VAL A 109 -1.68 -4.31 -9.50
N ALA A 110 -0.92 -5.40 -9.47
CA ALA A 110 0.43 -5.37 -8.92
C ALA A 110 1.35 -4.63 -9.88
N LYS A 111 1.96 -3.54 -9.40
CA LYS A 111 2.90 -2.72 -10.16
C LYS A 111 4.26 -2.66 -9.47
N PRO A 112 5.37 -2.69 -10.22
CA PRO A 112 6.71 -2.59 -9.63
C PRO A 112 7.08 -1.16 -9.21
N ASP A 113 6.34 -0.14 -9.65
CA ASP A 113 6.70 1.28 -9.60
C ASP A 113 5.74 2.16 -8.78
N TYR A 114 4.96 1.56 -7.87
CA TYR A 114 4.13 2.35 -6.96
C TYR A 114 4.97 3.31 -6.10
N THR A 115 4.45 4.52 -5.85
CA THR A 115 5.01 5.43 -4.83
C THR A 115 4.40 5.16 -3.46
N LEU A 116 3.09 4.89 -3.43
CA LEU A 116 2.34 4.59 -2.23
C LEU A 116 1.44 3.38 -2.45
N MET A 117 0.98 2.78 -1.35
CA MET A 117 -0.02 1.73 -1.33
C MET A 117 -1.17 2.08 -0.40
N VAL A 118 -2.32 1.48 -0.66
CA VAL A 118 -3.44 1.41 0.29
C VAL A 118 -3.26 0.17 1.14
N ALA A 119 -3.32 0.34 2.46
CA ALA A 119 -3.28 -0.70 3.45
C ALA A 119 -4.59 -0.74 4.23
N VAL A 120 -4.95 -1.93 4.72
CA VAL A 120 -6.10 -2.12 5.61
C VAL A 120 -5.67 -2.97 6.79
N GLY A 121 -5.95 -2.51 8.01
CA GLY A 121 -5.62 -3.26 9.21
C GLY A 121 -6.00 -2.56 10.49
N GLN A 122 -5.86 -3.26 11.62
CA GLN A 122 -6.01 -2.69 12.95
C GLN A 122 -4.93 -1.64 13.20
N LEU A 123 -5.31 -0.42 13.58
CA LEU A 123 -4.33 0.58 14.02
C LEU A 123 -3.91 0.26 15.46
N VAL A 124 -2.61 0.32 15.74
CA VAL A 124 -2.03 0.03 17.05
C VAL A 124 -1.09 1.18 17.44
N GLY A 125 -1.44 1.88 18.52
CA GLY A 125 -0.66 3.01 19.02
C GLY A 125 0.66 2.61 19.66
N ALA A 126 1.56 3.59 19.84
CA ALA A 126 2.79 3.40 20.59
C ALA A 126 2.55 3.00 22.07
N ASP A 127 1.36 3.29 22.60
CA ASP A 127 0.88 2.89 23.92
C ASP A 127 0.38 1.43 23.98
N GLY A 128 0.32 0.74 22.85
CA GLY A 128 -0.14 -0.64 22.71
C GLY A 128 -1.66 -0.80 22.65
N ASN A 129 -2.42 0.29 22.60
CA ASN A 129 -3.87 0.23 22.46
C ASN A 129 -4.30 0.16 20.99
N ASN A 130 -5.49 -0.40 20.78
CA ASN A 130 -6.13 -0.50 19.46
C ASN A 130 -6.94 0.76 19.16
N TYR A 131 -6.84 1.20 17.91
CA TYR A 131 -7.54 2.36 17.38
C TYR A 131 -8.18 2.07 16.02
N VAL A 132 -9.19 2.85 15.68
CA VAL A 132 -9.81 2.88 14.36
C VAL A 132 -9.89 4.31 13.85
N GLU A 133 -9.94 4.44 12.53
CA GLU A 133 -10.24 5.69 11.85
C GLU A 133 -11.75 5.84 11.68
N GLU A 134 -12.29 6.98 12.12
CA GLU A 134 -13.69 7.36 11.99
C GLU A 134 -13.78 8.85 11.65
N ASP A 135 -14.32 9.17 10.47
CA ASP A 135 -14.54 10.54 9.97
C ASP A 135 -13.31 11.47 10.05
N GLY A 136 -12.14 10.94 9.68
CA GLY A 136 -10.84 11.61 9.67
C GLY A 136 -10.18 11.71 11.05
N MET A 137 -10.73 11.04 12.07
CA MET A 137 -10.22 11.03 13.45
C MET A 137 -9.78 9.62 13.88
N ILE A 138 -8.87 9.58 14.85
CA ILE A 138 -8.44 8.32 15.50
C ILE A 138 -9.23 8.14 16.79
N VAL A 139 -9.98 7.04 16.88
CA VAL A 139 -10.81 6.67 18.03
C VAL A 139 -10.32 5.34 18.59
N ALA A 140 -10.34 5.17 19.92
CA ALA A 140 -9.98 3.89 20.54
C ALA A 140 -11.02 2.81 20.19
N GLY A 141 -10.55 1.63 19.75
CA GLY A 141 -11.45 0.55 19.37
C GLY A 141 -10.77 -0.53 18.54
N ASP A 142 -11.45 -1.67 18.46
CA ASP A 142 -11.07 -2.79 17.59
C ASP A 142 -11.77 -2.67 16.24
N GLY A 143 -11.03 -2.89 15.15
CA GLY A 143 -11.55 -2.85 13.79
C GLY A 143 -10.46 -2.54 12.77
N ASN A 144 -10.76 -2.85 11.50
CA ASN A 144 -9.87 -2.48 10.41
C ASN A 144 -10.07 -1.02 10.03
N SER A 145 -8.97 -0.34 9.75
CA SER A 145 -8.94 1.00 9.16
C SER A 145 -8.12 0.98 7.90
N ARG A 146 -8.45 1.91 6.99
CA ARG A 146 -7.71 2.11 5.75
C ARG A 146 -6.71 3.24 5.93
N PHE A 147 -5.52 3.08 5.39
CA PHE A 147 -4.46 4.08 5.44
C PHE A 147 -3.47 3.93 4.30
N PHE A 148 -2.79 5.02 3.95
CA PHE A 148 -1.71 5.02 2.98
C PHE A 148 -0.40 4.63 3.64
N VAL A 149 0.43 3.91 2.88
CA VAL A 149 1.80 3.59 3.25
C VAL A 149 2.74 3.96 2.10
N ASP A 150 3.95 4.37 2.43
CA ASP A 150 5.06 4.55 1.49
C ASP A 150 5.43 3.18 0.88
N PHE A 151 5.33 2.99 -0.44
CA PHE A 151 5.60 1.69 -1.06
C PHE A 151 7.01 1.21 -0.74
N ALA A 152 8.00 2.10 -0.87
CA ALA A 152 9.41 1.77 -0.71
C ALA A 152 9.78 1.30 0.69
N SER A 153 9.16 1.85 1.73
CA SER A 153 9.51 1.53 3.13
C SER A 153 8.43 0.78 3.90
N GLY A 154 7.19 0.76 3.40
CA GLY A 154 6.06 0.16 4.10
C GLY A 154 5.53 0.96 5.29
N ARG A 155 6.09 2.15 5.53
CA ARG A 155 5.71 2.99 6.67
C ARG A 155 4.43 3.75 6.37
N THR A 156 3.57 3.82 7.38
CA THR A 156 2.31 4.57 7.37
C THR A 156 2.55 6.05 7.14
N LEU A 157 1.65 6.66 6.36
CA LEU A 157 1.61 8.10 6.13
C LEU A 157 0.61 8.76 7.09
N TYR A 158 1.05 9.86 7.70
CA TYR A 158 0.30 10.63 8.68
C TYR A 158 0.17 12.08 8.24
N ARG A 159 -0.82 12.76 8.82
CA ARG A 159 -0.96 14.23 8.77
C ARG A 159 -0.90 14.79 10.18
N PHE A 160 -0.51 16.06 10.32
CA PHE A 160 -0.59 16.77 11.59
C PHE A 160 -1.85 17.64 11.63
N ILE A 161 -2.69 17.49 12.66
CA ILE A 161 -3.97 18.20 12.73
C ILE A 161 -3.86 19.72 12.86
N ASN A 162 -2.68 20.24 13.23
CA ASN A 162 -2.44 21.69 13.37
C ASN A 162 -1.61 22.27 12.21
N ASP A 163 -1.42 21.52 11.13
CA ASP A 163 -0.90 22.09 9.89
C ASP A 163 -1.93 23.01 9.25
N GLU A 164 -1.45 23.93 8.42
CA GLU A 164 -2.26 24.77 7.56
C GLU A 164 -2.23 24.20 6.14
N PRO A 165 -3.18 24.56 5.27
CA PRO A 165 -3.21 24.06 3.90
C PRO A 165 -1.84 24.24 3.21
N ASN A 166 -1.27 23.11 2.79
CA ASN A 166 0.02 23.02 2.11
C ASN A 166 1.22 23.62 2.87
N THR A 167 1.08 23.75 4.19
CA THR A 167 2.09 24.38 5.05
C THR A 167 2.28 23.59 6.33
N SER A 168 3.48 23.03 6.47
CA SER A 168 3.92 22.29 7.65
C SER A 168 4.25 23.25 8.79
N ASN A 169 3.38 23.30 9.79
CA ASN A 169 3.55 24.07 11.03
C ASN A 169 4.34 23.30 12.08
N PHE A 170 4.56 22.00 11.89
CA PHE A 170 5.38 21.20 12.77
C PHE A 170 6.86 21.56 12.64
N GLY A 171 7.31 22.53 13.43
CA GLY A 171 8.67 23.06 13.41
C GLY A 171 9.74 22.25 14.18
N GLY A 172 9.48 21.00 14.59
CA GLY A 172 10.29 20.37 15.64
C GLY A 172 10.47 18.86 15.57
N ASN A 173 11.52 18.45 14.86
CA ASN A 173 12.19 17.13 14.91
C ASN A 173 11.91 16.17 13.73
N PRO A 174 12.69 16.28 12.63
CA PRO A 174 12.59 15.37 11.49
C PRO A 174 13.02 13.94 11.79
N GLU A 175 13.64 13.66 12.94
CA GLU A 175 13.93 12.27 13.36
C GLU A 175 12.66 11.56 13.88
N ILE A 176 11.73 12.30 14.48
CA ILE A 176 10.48 11.73 15.02
C ILE A 176 9.39 11.75 13.95
N TRP A 177 9.25 12.86 13.22
CA TRP A 177 8.26 13.02 12.16
C TRP A 177 8.93 13.44 10.85
N PRO A 178 9.69 12.52 10.21
CA PRO A 178 10.28 12.79 8.90
C PRO A 178 9.20 13.12 7.86
N LEU A 179 9.52 14.08 6.98
CA LEU A 179 8.64 14.46 5.86
C LEU A 179 8.54 13.30 4.86
N PHE A 180 7.37 13.16 4.23
CA PHE A 180 7.23 12.32 3.06
C PHE A 180 7.50 13.15 1.79
N THR A 181 8.52 12.75 1.02
CA THR A 181 9.06 13.53 -0.11
C THR A 181 9.09 12.75 -1.43
N ASN A 182 8.43 11.60 -1.49
CA ASN A 182 8.41 10.78 -2.70
C ASN A 182 7.24 11.25 -3.58
N GLU A 183 7.55 11.73 -4.79
CA GLU A 183 6.54 12.15 -5.76
C GLU A 183 5.56 11.01 -6.08
N VAL A 184 4.27 11.27 -5.93
CA VAL A 184 3.21 10.27 -6.12
C VAL A 184 2.76 10.27 -7.58
N VAL A 185 3.48 9.52 -8.40
CA VAL A 185 3.17 9.36 -9.83
C VAL A 185 2.25 8.16 -10.06
N TRP A 186 2.47 7.08 -9.29
CA TRP A 186 1.68 5.85 -9.38
C TRP A 186 1.15 5.45 -8.01
N ALA A 187 -0.17 5.24 -7.95
CA ALA A 187 -0.90 4.80 -6.77
C ALA A 187 -1.98 3.78 -7.17
N PRO A 188 -2.52 3.02 -6.22
CA PRO A 188 -3.72 2.20 -6.43
C PRO A 188 -4.85 2.99 -7.09
N SER A 189 -5.67 2.33 -7.90
CA SER A 189 -6.70 2.99 -8.74
C SER A 189 -7.80 3.71 -7.96
N THR A 190 -7.98 3.41 -6.67
CA THR A 190 -8.89 4.14 -5.78
C THR A 190 -8.33 5.50 -5.34
N VAL A 191 -7.05 5.76 -5.59
CA VAL A 191 -6.33 6.96 -5.16
C VAL A 191 -6.12 7.89 -6.36
N SER A 192 -6.72 9.08 -6.30
CA SER A 192 -6.45 10.12 -7.30
C SER A 192 -5.08 10.73 -7.04
N THR A 193 -4.16 10.64 -8.01
CA THR A 193 -2.84 11.27 -7.89
C THR A 193 -2.91 12.80 -7.99
N GLU A 194 -4.00 13.35 -8.55
CA GLU A 194 -4.25 14.80 -8.60
C GLU A 194 -4.50 15.43 -7.22
N ASP A 195 -4.86 14.61 -6.23
CA ASP A 195 -5.03 15.06 -4.85
C ASP A 195 -3.68 15.29 -4.13
N PHE A 196 -2.56 14.94 -4.77
CA PHE A 196 -1.21 15.14 -4.23
C PHE A 196 -0.54 16.35 -4.87
N MET A 197 0.22 17.10 -4.06
CA MET A 197 1.10 18.15 -4.57
C MET A 197 2.41 18.23 -3.80
N GLU A 198 3.47 18.61 -4.51
CA GLU A 198 4.71 19.01 -3.87
C GLU A 198 4.56 20.42 -3.26
N ILE A 199 4.99 20.55 -2.02
CA ILE A 199 5.00 21.79 -1.24
C ILE A 199 6.44 22.15 -0.85
N THR A 200 6.60 23.08 0.09
CA THR A 200 7.92 23.57 0.49
C THR A 200 8.82 22.43 1.00
N ALA A 201 10.12 22.52 0.70
CA ALA A 201 11.14 21.51 1.04
C ALA A 201 10.96 20.13 0.36
N GLY A 202 10.19 20.06 -0.73
CA GLY A 202 9.95 18.82 -1.47
C GLY A 202 9.03 17.84 -0.76
N GLN A 203 8.34 18.30 0.30
CA GLN A 203 7.34 17.50 0.98
C GLN A 203 6.11 17.35 0.09
N ILE A 204 5.41 16.24 0.23
CA ILE A 204 4.14 16.00 -0.45
C ILE A 204 2.99 16.31 0.51
N SER A 205 1.94 16.97 0.01
CA SER A 205 0.65 17.07 0.69
C SER A 205 -0.41 16.24 -0.04
N PHE A 206 -1.44 15.81 0.69
CA PHE A 206 -2.65 15.19 0.16
C PHE A 206 -3.86 16.03 0.54
N ARG A 207 -4.58 16.57 -0.46
CA ARG A 207 -5.73 17.46 -0.26
C ARG A 207 -5.45 18.60 0.71
N GLY A 208 -4.27 19.22 0.58
CA GLY A 208 -3.84 20.29 1.47
C GLY A 208 -3.14 19.82 2.76
N ASN A 209 -3.23 18.55 3.14
CA ASN A 209 -2.61 18.03 4.37
C ASN A 209 -1.14 17.62 4.10
N PRO A 210 -0.14 18.27 4.70
CA PRO A 210 1.25 17.83 4.58
C PRO A 210 1.46 16.41 5.13
N LEU A 211 2.22 15.59 4.40
CA LEU A 211 2.41 14.17 4.73
C LEU A 211 3.73 13.91 5.45
N TYR A 212 3.67 13.03 6.45
CA TYR A 212 4.78 12.64 7.30
C TYR A 212 4.82 11.12 7.45
N LYS A 213 5.98 10.62 7.89
CA LYS A 213 6.15 9.27 8.42
C LYS A 213 6.48 9.37 9.90
N PHE A 214 6.24 8.31 10.66
CA PHE A 214 6.66 8.26 12.06
C PHE A 214 7.98 7.49 12.20
N GLY A 215 8.97 8.10 12.87
CA GLY A 215 10.33 7.56 12.96
C GLY A 215 10.45 6.28 13.80
N GLN A 216 9.47 6.00 14.67
CA GLN A 216 9.46 4.77 15.49
C GLN A 216 8.59 3.66 14.91
N ASP A 217 7.95 3.86 13.75
CA ASP A 217 7.41 2.74 12.97
C ASP A 217 8.59 1.97 12.37
N GLN A 218 8.74 0.70 12.74
CA GLN A 218 9.90 -0.13 12.36
C GLN A 218 9.50 -1.24 11.38
N MET A 219 8.26 -1.71 11.45
CA MET A 219 7.70 -2.73 10.58
C MET A 219 6.74 -2.11 9.56
N ARG A 220 6.57 -2.80 8.43
CA ARG A 220 5.56 -2.44 7.43
C ARG A 220 4.17 -2.48 8.08
N GLY A 221 3.39 -1.42 7.88
CA GLY A 221 2.05 -1.30 8.48
C GLY A 221 2.03 -0.91 9.95
N ASP A 222 3.18 -0.66 10.60
CA ASP A 222 3.18 -0.05 11.93
C ASP A 222 2.43 1.29 11.88
N THR A 223 1.60 1.51 12.90
CA THR A 223 0.72 2.69 13.02
C THR A 223 0.94 3.41 14.36
N ARG A 224 2.12 3.26 14.96
CA ARG A 224 2.40 3.68 16.34
C ARG A 224 2.21 5.19 16.54
N GLY A 225 2.38 5.96 15.47
CA GLY A 225 2.23 7.41 15.45
C GLY A 225 0.83 7.89 15.86
N VAL A 226 -0.22 7.06 15.69
CA VAL A 226 -1.60 7.49 15.95
C VAL A 226 -1.85 7.91 17.40
N SER A 227 -1.04 7.45 18.35
CA SER A 227 -1.16 7.75 19.78
C SER A 227 -0.09 8.71 20.31
N VAL A 228 0.69 9.37 19.45
CA VAL A 228 1.87 10.18 19.85
C VAL A 228 1.64 11.67 19.62
N PRO A 229 1.89 12.57 20.60
CA PRO A 229 2.05 12.27 22.02
C PRO A 229 0.74 11.80 22.67
N ASN A 230 -0.39 12.04 22.01
CA ASN A 230 -1.72 11.58 22.41
C ASN A 230 -2.49 11.16 21.15
N PRO A 231 -3.51 10.30 21.29
CA PRO A 231 -4.40 9.92 20.19
C PRO A 231 -5.00 11.10 19.43
N GLY A 232 -5.04 10.99 18.10
CA GLY A 232 -5.69 11.95 17.22
C GLY A 232 -4.86 13.18 16.85
N VAL A 233 -3.66 13.36 17.40
CA VAL A 233 -2.76 14.45 16.98
C VAL A 233 -2.15 14.18 15.60
N TRP A 234 -1.88 12.90 15.31
CA TRP A 234 -1.32 12.42 14.05
C TRP A 234 -2.18 11.28 13.49
N PRO A 235 -3.35 11.59 12.93
CA PRO A 235 -4.15 10.60 12.24
C PRO A 235 -3.43 10.08 11.00
N THR A 236 -3.67 8.81 10.66
CA THR A 236 -3.31 8.24 9.37
C THR A 236 -4.06 8.93 8.24
N VAL A 237 -3.51 8.88 7.03
CA VAL A 237 -4.14 9.45 5.82
C VAL A 237 -4.71 8.33 4.95
N ASN A 238 -5.87 8.56 4.34
CA ASN A 238 -6.55 7.67 3.39
C ASN A 238 -7.40 8.48 2.39
N GLU A 239 -8.08 7.80 1.47
CA GLU A 239 -8.94 8.40 0.45
C GLU A 239 -10.09 9.25 1.03
N GLY A 240 -10.50 8.98 2.26
CA GLY A 240 -11.53 9.72 3.01
C GLY A 240 -11.01 10.93 3.77
N THR A 241 -9.69 11.18 3.77
CA THR A 241 -9.12 12.33 4.48
C THR A 241 -9.71 13.64 3.92
N PRO A 242 -10.24 14.52 4.79
CA PRO A 242 -10.88 15.76 4.35
C PRO A 242 -9.85 16.72 3.77
N VAL A 243 -10.33 17.59 2.86
CA VAL A 243 -9.55 18.72 2.38
C VAL A 243 -9.24 19.63 3.58
N LEU A 244 -7.97 19.98 3.73
CA LEU A 244 -7.56 20.98 4.72
C LEU A 244 -7.85 22.37 4.14
N GLU A 245 -8.80 23.07 4.76
CA GLU A 245 -9.24 24.43 4.38
C GLU A 245 -8.49 25.54 5.12
#